data_AF-A0A662TXW0-F1
#
_entry.id   AF-A0A662TXW0-F1
#
_cell.length_a   1.000
_cell.length_b   1.000
_cell.length_c   1.000
_cell.angle_alpha   90.00
_cell.angle_beta   90.00
_cell.angle_gamma   90.00
#
_symmetry.space_group_name_H-M   'P 1'
#
loop_
_entity.id
_entity.type
_entity.pdbx_description
1 polymer ?
#
loop_
_entity_poly.entity_id
_entity_poly.type
_entity_poly.pdbx_seq_one_letter_code
_entity_poly.pdbx_strand_id
1 'polypeptide(L)'
;MGLIDLAIQKTMEWRNHLKAHDFGLDKPSSPRSYYSSFYIQLREDIHRGIREAVKTLDEGWKRSVAFSILMEALYMIFKYGKKPEIVDTYNAMLDEFIGEH
;
A
#
# COMPACT_ATOMS: atom_id res chain seq x y z
N MET A 1 14.85 1.72 -6.05
CA MET A 1 13.47 2.23 -5.93
C MET A 1 13.05 1.93 -4.51
N GLY A 2 12.67 2.94 -3.73
CA GLY A 2 12.39 2.74 -2.31
C GLY A 2 11.19 1.83 -2.06
N LEU A 3 11.15 1.20 -0.88
CA LEU A 3 10.09 0.26 -0.49
C LEU A 3 8.67 0.86 -0.58
N ILE A 4 8.53 2.16 -0.27
CA ILE A 4 7.25 2.88 -0.39
C ILE A 4 6.78 2.93 -1.86
N ASP A 5 7.67 3.30 -2.78
CA ASP A 5 7.34 3.37 -4.21
C ASP A 5 7.01 1.99 -4.77
N LEU A 6 7.76 0.97 -4.35
CA LEU A 6 7.49 -0.42 -4.72
C LEU A 6 6.11 -0.87 -4.23
N ALA A 7 5.74 -0.56 -2.99
CA ALA A 7 4.42 -0.89 -2.44
C ALA A 7 3.29 -0.23 -3.23
N ILE A 8 3.44 1.07 -3.57
CA ILE A 8 2.48 1.79 -4.42
C ILE A 8 2.36 1.11 -5.79
N GLN A 9 3.49 0.78 -6.43
CA GLN A 9 3.51 0.10 -7.72
C GLN A 9 2.76 -1.24 -7.65
N LYS A 10 3.04 -2.08 -6.65
CA LYS A 10 2.39 -3.39 -6.49
C LYS A 10 0.90 -3.27 -6.21
N THR A 11 0.46 -2.28 -5.45
CA THR A 11 -0.97 -1.98 -5.29
C THR A 11 -1.60 -1.55 -6.62
N MET A 12 -0.95 -0.72 -7.42
CA MET A 12 -1.45 -0.29 -8.73
C MET A 12 -1.54 -1.45 -9.73
N GLU A 13 -0.51 -2.30 -9.82
CA GLU A 13 -0.49 -3.50 -10.66
C GLU A 13 -1.69 -4.40 -10.34
N TRP A 14 -1.93 -4.65 -9.04
CA TRP A 14 -3.07 -5.45 -8.60
C TRP A 14 -4.42 -4.84 -8.96
N ARG A 15 -4.59 -3.54 -8.74
CA ARG A 15 -5.85 -2.85 -9.09
C ARG A 15 -6.10 -2.81 -10.58
N ASN A 16 -5.05 -2.67 -11.39
CA ASN A 16 -5.17 -2.76 -12.84
C ASN A 16 -5.54 -4.17 -13.29
N HIS A 17 -4.97 -5.20 -12.65
CA HIS A 17 -5.37 -6.59 -12.88
C HIS A 17 -6.85 -6.82 -12.57
N LEU A 18 -7.35 -6.33 -11.42
CA LEU A 18 -8.76 -6.43 -11.04
C LEU A 18 -9.70 -5.76 -12.07
N LYS A 19 -9.33 -4.56 -12.55
CA LYS A 19 -10.10 -3.85 -13.59
C LYS A 19 -10.15 -4.59 -14.92
N ALA A 20 -9.05 -5.26 -15.28
CA ALA A 20 -8.95 -5.97 -16.56
C ALA A 20 -9.73 -7.29 -16.59
N HIS A 21 -9.97 -7.91 -15.43
CA HIS A 21 -10.58 -9.25 -15.34
C HIS A 21 -12.07 -9.26 -14.99
N ASP A 22 -12.74 -8.10 -15.05
CA ASP A 22 -14.18 -7.92 -14.82
C ASP A 22 -14.72 -8.81 -13.69
N PHE A 23 -14.02 -8.81 -12.53
CA PHE A 23 -14.52 -9.41 -11.31
C PHE A 23 -15.76 -8.61 -10.92
N GLY A 24 -16.93 -9.03 -11.40
CA GLY A 24 -18.22 -8.37 -11.28
C GLY A 24 -18.34 -7.57 -9.99
N LEU A 25 -17.99 -6.29 -10.08
CA LEU A 25 -18.16 -5.37 -8.97
C LEU A 25 -19.65 -5.07 -9.00
N ASP A 26 -20.43 -5.84 -8.24
CA ASP A 26 -21.78 -5.47 -7.85
C ASP A 26 -21.73 -4.02 -7.38
N LYS A 27 -22.09 -3.10 -8.29
CA LYS A 27 -21.97 -1.68 -8.01
C LYS A 27 -22.94 -1.42 -6.87
N PRO A 28 -22.44 -0.99 -5.70
CA PRO A 28 -23.31 -0.79 -4.55
C PRO A 28 -24.44 0.16 -4.91
N SER A 29 -25.64 -0.18 -4.45
CA SER A 29 -26.91 0.46 -4.82
C SER A 29 -27.03 1.93 -4.39
N SER A 30 -26.07 2.45 -3.61
CA SER A 30 -26.02 3.86 -3.21
C SER A 30 -24.58 4.41 -3.22
N PRO A 31 -24.39 5.73 -3.45
CA PRO A 31 -23.08 6.38 -3.37
C PRO A 31 -22.40 6.19 -2.02
N ARG A 32 -23.15 6.22 -0.91
CA ARG A 32 -22.59 6.01 0.44
C ARG A 32 -22.03 4.60 0.61
N SER A 33 -22.75 3.60 0.13
CA SER A 33 -22.29 2.21 0.11
C SER A 33 -21.08 2.04 -0.81
N TYR A 34 -21.02 2.78 -1.93
CA TYR A 34 -19.88 2.83 -2.85
C TYR A 34 -18.60 3.33 -2.20
N TYR A 35 -18.65 4.47 -1.50
CA TYR A 35 -17.46 5.01 -0.85
C TYR A 35 -16.95 4.11 0.29
N SER A 36 -17.86 3.48 1.04
CA SER A 36 -17.49 2.54 2.11
C SER A 36 -16.82 1.28 1.55
N SER A 37 -17.42 0.63 0.54
CA SER A 37 -16.85 -0.56 -0.08
C SER A 37 -15.54 -0.25 -0.81
N PHE A 38 -15.44 0.92 -1.46
CA PHE A 38 -14.23 1.36 -2.13
C PHE A 38 -13.06 1.53 -1.16
N TYR A 39 -13.30 2.13 0.02
CA TYR A 39 -12.26 2.31 1.03
C TYR A 39 -11.78 0.97 1.60
N ILE A 40 -12.71 0.04 1.88
CA ILE A 40 -12.37 -1.31 2.37
C ILE A 40 -11.55 -2.07 1.32
N GLN A 41 -12.02 -2.10 0.06
CA GLN A 41 -11.31 -2.75 -1.04
C GLN A 41 -9.92 -2.16 -1.25
N LEU A 42 -9.80 -0.82 -1.23
CA LEU A 42 -8.52 -0.16 -1.39
C LEU A 42 -7.55 -0.52 -0.26
N ARG A 43 -8.04 -0.64 0.99
CA ARG A 43 -7.21 -1.07 2.12
C ARG A 43 -6.69 -2.50 1.91
N GLU A 44 -7.52 -3.42 1.43
CA GLU A 44 -7.11 -4.79 1.12
C GLU A 44 -6.08 -4.83 -0.02
N ASP A 45 -6.28 -4.03 -1.06
CA ASP A 45 -5.34 -3.89 -2.17
C ASP A 45 -3.98 -3.29 -1.73
N ILE A 46 -4.02 -2.32 -0.82
CA ILE A 46 -2.83 -1.74 -0.18
C ILE A 46 -2.09 -2.81 0.63
N HIS A 47 -2.79 -3.56 1.48
CA HIS A 47 -2.19 -4.65 2.23
C HIS A 47 -1.51 -5.66 1.31
N ARG A 48 -2.14 -6.00 0.18
CA ARG A 48 -1.57 -6.93 -0.79
C ARG A 48 -0.32 -6.38 -1.45
N GLY A 49 -0.35 -5.12 -1.91
CA GLY A 49 0.82 -4.47 -2.50
C GLY A 49 1.99 -4.37 -1.54
N ILE A 50 1.73 -4.04 -0.27
CA ILE A 50 2.77 -4.02 0.79
C ILE A 50 3.32 -5.42 1.02
N ARG A 51 2.47 -6.47 1.09
CA ARG A 51 2.95 -7.85 1.23
C ARG A 51 3.89 -8.25 0.10
N GLU A 52 3.61 -7.85 -1.13
CA GLU A 52 4.50 -8.12 -2.26
C GLU A 52 5.78 -7.30 -2.18
N ALA A 53 5.71 -6.04 -1.74
CA ALA A 53 6.89 -5.20 -1.57
C ALA A 53 7.85 -5.76 -0.50
N VAL A 54 7.35 -6.11 0.70
CA VAL A 54 8.23 -6.59 1.78
C VAL A 54 8.88 -7.94 1.50
N LYS A 55 8.44 -8.70 0.48
CA LYS A 55 9.12 -9.94 0.06
C LYS A 55 10.52 -9.69 -0.50
N THR A 56 10.85 -8.47 -0.91
CA THR A 56 12.21 -8.12 -1.36
C THR A 56 13.22 -8.08 -0.22
N LEU A 57 12.77 -8.02 1.04
CA LEU A 57 13.62 -8.11 2.21
C LEU A 57 13.88 -9.59 2.53
N ASP A 58 15.12 -9.96 2.86
CA ASP A 58 15.47 -11.35 3.14
C ASP A 58 15.02 -11.79 4.55
N GLU A 59 15.20 -10.92 5.55
CA GLU A 59 14.96 -11.26 6.94
C GLU A 59 13.48 -11.12 7.32
N GLY A 60 12.88 -12.21 7.82
CA GLY A 60 11.46 -12.25 8.16
C GLY A 60 11.01 -11.20 9.19
N TRP A 61 11.86 -10.84 10.15
CA TRP A 61 11.54 -9.81 11.13
C TRP A 61 11.49 -8.41 10.49
N LYS A 62 12.38 -8.10 9.54
CA LYS A 62 12.37 -6.84 8.79
C LYS A 62 11.09 -6.72 7.97
N ARG A 63 10.60 -7.82 7.40
CA ARG A 63 9.31 -7.84 6.67
C ARG A 63 8.16 -7.38 7.54
N SER A 64 8.08 -7.85 8.77
CA SER A 64 7.01 -7.50 9.72
C SER A 64 7.06 -6.03 10.14
N VAL A 65 8.26 -5.51 10.39
CA VAL A 65 8.48 -4.10 10.74
C VAL A 65 8.17 -3.20 9.54
N ALA A 66 8.75 -3.50 8.38
CA ALA A 66 8.51 -2.79 7.13
C ALA A 66 7.02 -2.81 6.76
N PHE A 67 6.32 -3.92 6.95
CA PHE A 67 4.88 -4.01 6.70
C PHE A 67 4.11 -2.97 7.52
N SER A 68 4.40 -2.87 8.82
CA SER A 68 3.74 -1.92 9.72
C SER A 68 4.02 -0.47 9.34
N ILE A 69 5.28 -0.15 9.00
CA ILE A 69 5.67 1.21 8.60
C ILE A 69 5.05 1.58 7.25
N LEU A 70 5.09 0.67 6.27
CA LEU A 70 4.48 0.90 4.96
C LEU A 70 2.96 1.05 5.04
N MET A 71 2.30 0.35 5.95
CA MET A 71 0.86 0.52 6.19
C MET A 71 0.52 1.95 6.59
N GLU A 72 1.28 2.52 7.53
CA GLU A 72 1.08 3.90 7.97
C GLU A 72 1.47 4.89 6.85
N ALA A 73 2.59 4.66 6.17
CA ALA A 73 3.04 5.50 5.06
C ALA A 73 1.99 5.59 3.93
N LEU A 74 1.46 4.44 3.48
CA LEU A 74 0.45 4.40 2.43
C LEU A 74 -0.89 4.98 2.90
N TYR A 75 -1.24 4.85 4.19
CA TYR A 75 -2.41 5.53 4.76
C TYR A 75 -2.26 7.05 4.73
N MET A 76 -1.10 7.57 5.12
CA MET A 76 -0.80 9.01 5.09
C MET A 76 -0.80 9.55 3.66
N ILE A 77 -0.21 8.82 2.72
CA ILE A 77 -0.25 9.15 1.28
C ILE A 77 -1.68 9.14 0.75
N PHE A 78 -2.50 8.16 1.13
CA PHE A 78 -3.90 8.11 0.73
C PHE A 78 -4.70 9.31 1.27
N LYS A 79 -4.48 9.69 2.53
CA LYS A 79 -5.22 10.75 3.21
C LYS A 79 -4.80 12.16 2.78
N TYR A 80 -3.51 12.38 2.57
CA TYR A 80 -2.94 13.72 2.36
C TYR A 80 -2.28 13.92 0.98
N GLY A 81 -2.27 12.88 0.15
CA GLY A 81 -1.54 12.84 -1.12
C GLY A 81 -0.07 12.43 -0.94
N LYS A 82 0.58 12.06 -2.05
CA LYS A 82 2.00 11.69 -2.08
C LYS A 82 2.85 12.96 -1.98
N LYS A 83 3.05 13.44 -0.76
CA LYS A 83 3.95 14.57 -0.47
C LYS A 83 5.37 14.09 -0.20
N PRO A 84 6.41 14.80 -0.66
CA PRO A 84 7.81 14.43 -0.41
C PRO A 84 8.10 14.24 1.07
N GLU A 85 7.61 15.13 1.94
CA GLU A 85 7.92 15.07 3.38
C GLU A 85 7.42 13.78 4.05
N ILE A 86 6.28 13.25 3.59
CA ILE A 86 5.74 11.98 4.06
C ILE A 86 6.67 10.84 3.64
N VAL A 87 7.04 10.80 2.35
CA VAL A 87 7.90 9.75 1.80
C VAL A 87 9.27 9.76 2.49
N ASP A 88 9.87 10.94 2.67
CA ASP A 88 11.17 11.09 3.31
C ASP A 88 11.13 10.67 4.78
N THR A 89 10.09 11.07 5.51
CA THR A 89 9.90 10.68 6.93
C THR A 89 9.83 9.16 7.08
N TYR A 90 8.99 8.50 6.28
CA TYR A 90 8.80 7.05 6.41
C TYR A 90 9.97 6.25 5.82
N ASN A 91 10.69 6.77 4.82
CA ASN A 91 11.94 6.16 4.38
C ASN A 91 13.00 6.22 5.48
N ALA A 92 13.17 7.38 6.14
CA ALA A 92 14.09 7.50 7.26
C ALA A 92 13.74 6.54 8.42
N MET A 93 12.44 6.37 8.72
CA MET A 93 12.01 5.37 9.70
C MET A 93 12.33 3.94 9.26
N LEU A 94 12.11 3.60 7.99
CA LEU A 94 12.48 2.29 7.47
C LEU A 94 13.99 2.06 7.60
N ASP A 95 14.81 3.03 7.19
CA ASP A 95 16.27 2.95 7.29
C ASP A 95 16.74 2.78 8.74
N GLU A 96 16.09 3.47 9.68
CA GLU A 96 16.39 3.36 11.12
C GLU A 96 16.11 1.95 11.67
N PHE A 97 14.99 1.33 11.28
CA PHE A 97 14.56 0.05 11.85
C PHE A 97 15.07 -1.19 11.11
N ILE A 98 15.22 -1.12 9.79
CA ILE A 98 15.53 -2.28 8.96
C ILE A 98 16.81 -2.12 8.11
N GLY A 99 17.43 -0.93 8.13
CA GLY A 99 18.58 -0.58 7.29
C GLY A 99 18.18 -0.16 5.87
N GLU A 100 19.17 0.12 5.02
CA GLU A 100 18.96 0.49 3.62
C GLU A 100 18.17 -0.59 2.85
N HIS A 101 17.27 -0.13 1.96
CA HIS A 101 16.24 -0.94 1.30
C HIS A 101 16.00 -0.63 -0.19
#